data_AF-S4NYA1-F1
#
_entry.id   AF-S4NYA1-F1
#
_cell.length_a   1.000
_cell.length_b   1.000
_cell.length_c   1.000
_cell.angle_alpha   90.00
_cell.angle_beta   90.00
_cell.angle_gamma   90.00
#
_symmetry.space_group_name_H-M   'P 1'
#
loop_
_entity.id
_entity.type
_entity.pdbx_description
1 polymer ?
#
loop_
_entity_poly.entity_id
_entity_poly.type
_entity_poly.pdbx_seq_one_letter_code
_entity_poly.pdbx_strand_id
1 'polypeptide(L)'
;FTFGLERKFKQLCRRLDVVRTHQQQESLKFMAHFRRRFIIRDGKRNQKPESGKPAVELFELRSNGSALCTRLVQVKADASNLNSAFCYILN
;
A
#
# COMPACT_ATOMS: atom_id res chain seq x y z
N PHE A 1 13.97 7.49 3.93
CA PHE A 1 15.19 7.02 4.59
C PHE A 1 16.26 8.06 4.32
N THR A 2 16.79 8.73 5.34
CA THR A 2 17.92 9.64 5.13
C THR A 2 19.20 8.80 5.11
N PHE A 3 20.02 8.94 4.08
CA PHE A 3 21.26 8.16 3.90
C PHE A 3 22.19 8.19 5.12
N GLY A 4 22.09 9.23 5.97
CA GLY A 4 22.85 9.32 7.22
C GLY A 4 22.53 8.24 8.27
N LEU A 5 21.33 7.65 8.27
CA LEU A 5 20.95 6.58 9.20
C LEU A 5 21.46 5.21 8.76
N GLU A 6 21.67 5.01 7.45
CA GLU A 6 22.12 3.74 6.88
C GLU A 6 23.41 3.23 7.55
N ARG A 7 24.39 4.13 7.69
CA ARG A 7 25.71 3.81 8.25
C ARG A 7 25.61 3.34 9.70
N LYS A 8 24.72 3.94 10.50
CA LYS A 8 24.46 3.53 11.88
C LYS A 8 23.79 2.16 11.95
N PHE A 9 22.81 1.90 11.09
CA PHE A 9 22.14 0.60 11.06
C PHE A 9 23.05 -0.54 10.56
N LYS A 10 23.94 -0.27 9.60
CA LYS A 10 24.93 -1.26 9.14
C LYS A 10 25.96 -1.66 10.21
N GLN A 11 26.26 -0.76 11.16
CA GLN A 11 27.11 -1.10 12.31
C GLN A 11 26.43 -2.10 13.27
N LEU A 12 25.10 -2.00 13.42
CA LEU A 12 24.30 -2.88 14.29
C LEU A 12 23.87 -4.17 13.59
N CYS A 13 23.59 -4.11 12.28
CA CYS A 13 23.17 -5.24 11.47
C CYS A 13 23.97 -5.29 10.18
N ARG A 14 24.90 -6.26 10.08
CA ARG A 14 25.77 -6.43 8.91
C ARG A 14 25.02 -6.77 7.62
N ARG A 15 23.82 -7.33 7.71
CA ARG A 15 22.96 -7.69 6.57
C ARG A 15 21.77 -6.74 6.49
N LEU A 16 22.02 -5.55 5.97
CA LEU A 16 21.00 -4.52 5.74
C LEU A 16 20.94 -4.17 4.25
N ASP A 17 19.77 -4.42 3.65
CA ASP A 17 19.45 -3.99 2.29
C ASP A 17 18.58 -2.74 2.33
N VAL A 18 19.01 -1.68 1.65
CA VAL A 18 18.19 -0.47 1.45
C VAL A 18 17.61 -0.52 0.06
N VAL A 19 16.28 -0.68 -0.02
CA VAL A 19 15.55 -0.76 -1.29
C VAL A 19 14.58 0.40 -1.37
N ARG A 20 14.63 1.12 -2.49
CA ARG A 20 13.62 2.13 -2.82
C ARG A 20 12.42 1.44 -3.47
N THR A 21 11.23 1.80 -3.03
CA THR A 21 9.98 1.26 -3.57
C THR A 21 9.11 2.40 -4.06
N HIS A 22 8.49 2.22 -5.22
CA HIS A 22 7.45 3.12 -5.72
C HIS A 22 6.08 2.54 -5.33
N GLN A 23 5.11 3.41 -5.04
CA GLN A 23 3.76 2.99 -4.69
C GLN A 23 3.19 2.11 -5.82
N GLN A 24 2.56 0.99 -5.44
CA GLN A 24 2.06 -0.06 -6.34
C GLN A 24 3.14 -0.89 -7.07
N GLN A 25 4.43 -0.63 -6.84
CA GLN A 25 5.56 -1.44 -7.31
C GLN A 25 6.28 -2.14 -6.14
N GLU A 26 5.54 -2.48 -5.08
CA GLU A 26 6.08 -3.19 -3.93
C GLU A 26 6.46 -4.64 -4.27
N SER A 27 7.60 -5.10 -3.75
CA SER A 27 8.09 -6.46 -3.98
C SER A 27 7.30 -7.49 -3.17
N LEU A 28 7.28 -8.75 -3.65
CA LEU A 28 6.64 -9.86 -2.94
C LEU A 28 7.20 -10.05 -1.52
N LYS A 29 8.52 -9.94 -1.35
CA LYS A 29 9.19 -10.05 -0.04
C LYS A 29 8.67 -8.99 0.93
N PHE A 30 8.51 -7.75 0.46
CA PHE A 30 7.95 -6.68 1.28
C PHE A 30 6.49 -6.95 1.64
N MET A 31 5.65 -7.28 0.65
CA MET A 31 4.21 -7.51 0.88
C MET A 31 3.95 -8.71 1.80
N ALA A 32 4.80 -9.74 1.79
CA ALA A 32 4.66 -10.91 2.62
C ALA A 32 4.67 -10.60 4.13
N HIS A 33 5.33 -9.51 4.56
CA HIS A 33 5.36 -9.11 5.97
C HIS A 33 3.99 -8.70 6.53
N PHE A 34 3.07 -8.27 5.66
CA PHE A 34 1.76 -7.74 6.06
C PHE A 34 0.67 -8.81 6.16
N ARG A 35 0.96 -10.06 5.77
CA ARG A 35 0.02 -11.19 5.84
C ARG A 35 -1.36 -10.84 5.24
N ARG A 36 -1.37 -10.37 3.98
CA ARG A 36 -2.59 -9.99 3.23
C ARG A 36 -3.35 -8.78 3.78
N ARG A 37 -2.77 -8.03 4.74
CA ARG A 37 -3.36 -6.82 5.34
C ARG A 37 -2.59 -5.56 4.93
N PHE A 38 -2.27 -5.45 3.64
CA PHE A 38 -1.61 -4.27 3.07
C PHE A 38 -2.65 -3.39 2.37
N ILE A 39 -2.82 -2.16 2.85
CA ILE A 39 -3.82 -1.20 2.34
C ILE A 39 -3.09 0.05 1.89
N ILE A 40 -3.27 0.40 0.62
CA ILE A 40 -2.78 1.63 0.02
C ILE A 40 -3.95 2.60 -0.06
N ARG A 41 -3.91 3.64 0.77
CA ARG A 41 -4.90 4.72 0.78
C ARG A 41 -4.37 5.88 -0.06
N ASP A 42 -5.28 6.54 -0.76
CA ASP A 42 -4.96 7.78 -1.46
C ASP A 42 -5.04 8.96 -0.47
N GLY A 43 -4.19 9.96 -0.66
CA GLY A 43 -4.13 11.15 0.19
C GLY A 43 -3.05 11.12 1.30
N LYS A 44 -3.12 12.14 2.16
CA LYS A 44 -2.11 12.40 3.22
C LYS A 44 -2.67 12.04 4.60
N ARG A 45 -1.82 11.47 5.47
CA ARG A 45 -2.20 11.04 6.83
C ARG A 45 -2.91 12.12 7.67
N ASN A 46 -2.60 13.39 7.45
CA ASN A 46 -3.10 14.51 8.25
C ASN A 46 -4.16 15.36 7.52
N GLN A 47 -4.74 14.85 6.43
CA GLN A 47 -5.77 15.58 5.69
C GLN A 47 -7.11 15.42 6.42
N LYS A 48 -7.68 16.54 6.88
CA LYS A 48 -9.00 16.55 7.52
C LYS A 48 -10.10 16.40 6.45
N PRO A 49 -11.18 15.66 6.73
CA PRO A 49 -12.34 15.64 5.85
C PRO A 49 -12.97 17.03 5.77
N GLU A 50 -13.21 17.54 4.56
CA GLU A 50 -13.79 18.89 4.37
C GLU A 50 -15.20 19.01 4.94
N SER A 51 -16.00 17.94 4.87
CA SER A 51 -17.42 17.92 5.28
C SER A 51 -17.65 17.40 6.70
N GLY A 52 -16.58 17.10 7.45
CA GLY A 52 -16.67 16.48 8.79
C GLY A 52 -17.17 15.02 8.80
N LYS A 53 -17.59 14.49 7.65
CA LYS A 53 -17.94 13.07 7.45
C LYS A 53 -16.81 12.35 6.71
N PRO A 54 -16.53 11.09 7.02
CA PRO A 54 -15.63 10.28 6.20
C PRO A 54 -16.19 10.19 4.77
N ALA A 55 -15.32 10.35 3.77
CA ALA A 55 -15.70 10.17 2.38
C ALA A 55 -15.98 8.68 2.12
N VAL A 56 -16.85 8.39 1.14
CA VAL A 56 -17.05 7.03 0.64
C VAL A 56 -15.74 6.51 0.07
N GLU A 57 -15.36 5.31 0.46
CA GLU A 57 -14.12 4.69 0.04
C GLU A 57 -14.38 3.45 -0.80
N LEU A 58 -13.72 3.37 -1.96
CA LEU A 58 -13.73 2.18 -2.79
C LEU A 58 -12.32 1.60 -2.84
N PHE A 59 -12.20 0.31 -2.56
CA PHE A 59 -10.94 -0.42 -2.64
C PHE A 59 -11.01 -1.53 -3.67
N GLU A 60 -9.97 -1.63 -4.48
CA GLU A 60 -9.74 -2.73 -5.41
C GLU A 60 -8.74 -3.72 -4.81
N LEU A 61 -9.09 -5.00 -4.77
CA LEU A 61 -8.21 -6.08 -4.33
C LEU A 61 -7.30 -6.50 -5.48
N ARG A 62 -5.99 -6.38 -5.28
CA ARG A 62 -4.96 -6.76 -6.26
C ARG A 62 -4.05 -7.87 -5.74
N SER A 63 -3.73 -8.83 -6.60
CA SER A 63 -2.70 -9.85 -6.39
C SER A 63 -1.64 -9.72 -7.49
N ASN A 64 -0.38 -9.45 -7.12
CA ASN A 64 0.73 -9.45 -8.09
C ASN A 64 1.33 -10.87 -8.13
N GLY A 65 0.86 -11.74 -9.02
CA GLY A 65 1.48 -13.05 -9.29
C GLY A 65 1.38 -14.11 -8.18
N SER A 66 0.82 -13.80 -7.01
CA SER A 66 0.52 -14.78 -5.95
C SER A 66 -0.65 -14.33 -5.08
N ALA A 67 -1.58 -15.24 -4.78
CA ALA A 67 -2.68 -15.01 -3.84
C ALA A 67 -2.21 -14.84 -2.38
N LEU A 68 -0.94 -15.15 -2.08
CA LEU A 68 -0.37 -14.98 -0.74
C LEU A 68 -0.04 -13.51 -0.43
N CYS A 69 0.16 -12.71 -1.47
CA CYS A 69 0.55 -11.31 -1.37
C CYS A 69 -0.51 -10.44 -2.04
N THR A 70 -1.63 -10.23 -1.33
CA THR A 70 -2.70 -9.33 -1.76
C THR A 70 -2.55 -7.94 -1.15
N ARG A 71 -3.06 -6.93 -1.86
CA ARG A 71 -3.19 -5.56 -1.37
C ARG A 71 -4.55 -4.97 -1.74
N LEU A 72 -5.05 -4.10 -0.90
CA LEU A 72 -6.15 -3.20 -1.24
C LEU A 72 -5.57 -1.88 -1.73
N VAL A 73 -6.05 -1.39 -2.87
CA VAL A 73 -5.70 -0.07 -3.40
C VAL A 73 -6.96 0.77 -3.44
N GLN A 74 -6.93 1.93 -2.77
CA GLN A 74 -8.01 2.89 -2.86
C GLN A 74 -8.10 3.43 -4.28
N VAL A 75 -9.31 3.43 -4.82
CA VAL A 75 -9.66 4.02 -6.11
C VAL A 75 -10.78 5.03 -5.89
N LYS A 76 -11.00 5.92 -6.86
CA LYS A 76 -12.14 6.83 -6.81
C LYS A 76 -13.43 6.01 -6.85
N ALA A 77 -14.36 6.31 -5.93
CA ALA A 77 -15.68 5.70 -5.85
C ALA A 77 -16.55 6.13 -7.04
N ASP A 78 -16.27 5.55 -8.20
CA ASP A 78 -16.89 5.84 -9.48
C ASP A 78 -17.06 4.51 -10.23
N ALA A 79 -18.25 4.28 -10.77
CA ALA A 79 -18.58 3.01 -11.43
C ALA A 79 -17.68 2.73 -12.66
N SER A 80 -17.13 3.77 -13.29
CA SER A 80 -16.19 3.63 -14.41
C SER A 80 -14.86 2.94 -14.03
N ASN A 81 -14.53 2.90 -12.74
CA ASN A 81 -13.34 2.21 -12.23
C ASN A 81 -13.57 0.72 -11.93
N LEU A 82 -14.79 0.20 -12.11
CA LEU A 82 -15.09 -1.21 -11.86
C LEU A 82 -14.67 -2.07 -13.05
N ASN A 83 -14.04 -3.20 -12.75
CA ASN A 83 -13.63 -4.19 -13.73
C ASN A 83 -13.86 -5.60 -13.17
N SER A 84 -14.52 -6.46 -13.94
CA SER A 84 -14.91 -7.81 -13.52
C SER A 84 -13.73 -8.74 -13.20
N ALA A 85 -12.50 -8.38 -13.59
CA ALA A 85 -11.30 -9.11 -13.22
C ALA A 85 -10.86 -8.92 -11.76
N PHE A 86 -11.47 -7.97 -11.03
CA PHE A 86 -11.10 -7.64 -9.66
C PHE A 86 -12.27 -7.75 -8.68
N CYS A 87 -11.93 -7.87 -7.40
CA CYS A 87 -12.89 -7.76 -6.30
C CYS A 87 -12.81 -6.36 -5.68
N TYR A 88 -13.95 -5.83 -5.24
CA TYR A 88 -14.04 -4.50 -4.65
C TYR A 88 -14.69 -4.51 -3.26
N ILE A 89 -14.29 -3.55 -2.43
CA ILE A 89 -14.91 -3.25 -1.14
C ILE A 89 -15.36 -1.79 -1.18
N LEU A 90 -16.65 -1.55 -1.02
CA LEU A 90 -17.23 -0.22 -0.84
C LEU A 90 -17.52 -0.02 0.64
N ASN A 91 -16.99 1.05 1.24
CA ASN A 91 -17.10 1.36 2.67
C ASN A 91 -17.44 2.84 2.90
#